data_AF-J5H5R8-F1
#
_entry.id   AF-J5H5R8-F1
#
_cell.length_a   1.000
_cell.length_b   1.000
_cell.length_c   1.000
_cell.angle_alpha   90.00
_cell.angle_beta   90.00
_cell.angle_gamma   90.00
#
_symmetry.space_group_name_H-M   'P 1'
#
loop_
_entity.id
_entity.type
_entity.pdbx_description
1 polymer ?
#
loop_
_entity_poly.entity_id
_entity_poly.type
_entity_poly.pdbx_seq_one_letter_code
_entity_poly.pdbx_strand_id
1 'polypeptide(L)'
;MQKNEIIQKIVNEEWFQFTNTKNISQRAVCQDQKGNFIASRTAYWNMYDIDILNSYLSDINSAISKNQNLITYKYAYMMKYTDKANYDSIKDMLPKIDEKKEKLIDTILLMYMSWEAEIVEKYPNLDNKNRKLYSSSDTINSTSVETYMRGELSTYSYNTLELIAKYFLVNVSNKVNLVYEYMTNLNKYESTSDKKTSSCSYVKNIDNLNLANAELITKYAKDKATSMELPVVITVVDKHANVLLFCKMDKALIASSSLSPAKAKTSIAFRTDTHTLSQGVLKSLNQFEAENTSYCFLGGGVPILVNDEIIGAIGISGGTVEQDIEIANEAVTAFLKFSF
;
A
#
# COMPACT_ATOMS: atom_id res chain seq x y z
N MET A 1 15.01 11.21 15.06
CA MET A 1 13.75 10.46 14.91
C MET A 1 13.94 9.11 15.59
N GLN A 2 12.95 8.61 16.35
CA GLN A 2 13.09 7.30 17.00
C GLN A 2 13.07 6.18 15.92
N LYS A 3 13.74 5.04 16.18
CA LYS A 3 13.83 3.92 15.21
C LYS A 3 12.45 3.51 14.68
N ASN A 4 11.47 3.38 15.57
CA ASN A 4 10.10 2.98 15.23
C ASN A 4 9.40 3.97 14.29
N GLU A 5 9.63 5.27 14.47
CA GLU A 5 9.06 6.31 13.60
C GLU A 5 9.66 6.24 12.19
N ILE A 6 10.96 5.94 12.05
CA ILE A 6 11.60 5.74 10.75
C ILE A 6 11.01 4.52 10.05
N ILE A 7 10.90 3.41 10.77
CA ILE A 7 10.32 2.17 10.24
C ILE A 7 8.88 2.40 9.78
N GLN A 8 8.05 3.06 10.58
CA GLN A 8 6.67 3.37 10.20
C GLN A 8 6.60 4.21 8.91
N LYS A 9 7.46 5.23 8.76
CA LYS A 9 7.52 6.01 7.52
C LYS A 9 7.91 5.15 6.33
N ILE A 10 8.96 4.32 6.46
CA ILE A 10 9.38 3.41 5.41
C ILE A 10 8.23 2.48 5.01
N VAL A 11 7.63 1.79 5.97
CA VAL A 11 6.57 0.80 5.72
C VAL A 11 5.34 1.45 5.09
N ASN A 12 4.98 2.67 5.48
CA ASN A 12 3.86 3.39 4.89
C ASN A 12 4.12 3.77 3.42
N GLU A 13 5.32 4.27 3.11
CA GLU A 13 5.69 4.58 1.72
C GLU A 13 5.81 3.32 0.86
N GLU A 14 6.33 2.23 1.43
CA GLU A 14 6.35 0.93 0.77
C GLU A 14 4.94 0.39 0.52
N TRP A 15 4.03 0.52 1.49
CA TRP A 15 2.65 0.11 1.29
C TRP A 15 2.00 0.89 0.13
N PHE A 16 2.20 2.21 0.08
CA PHE A 16 1.69 3.04 -1.01
C PHE A 16 2.28 2.63 -2.37
N GLN A 17 3.59 2.40 -2.43
CA GLN A 17 4.23 1.91 -3.66
C GLN A 17 3.72 0.52 -4.05
N PHE A 18 3.47 -0.36 -3.07
CA PHE A 18 2.98 -1.71 -3.29
C PHE A 18 1.56 -1.72 -3.86
N THR A 19 0.64 -0.91 -3.30
CA THR A 19 -0.73 -0.79 -3.81
C THR A 19 -0.79 -0.16 -5.21
N ASN A 20 0.20 0.67 -5.55
CA ASN A 20 0.30 1.32 -6.86
C ASN A 20 1.14 0.53 -7.88
N THR A 21 1.58 -0.69 -7.54
CA THR A 21 2.22 -1.57 -8.54
C THR A 21 1.18 -2.06 -9.55
N LYS A 22 1.44 -1.81 -10.83
CA LYS A 22 0.65 -2.35 -11.94
C LYS A 22 1.22 -3.72 -12.30
N ASN A 23 0.55 -4.79 -11.90
CA ASN A 23 0.84 -6.12 -12.44
C ASN A 23 0.34 -6.22 -13.88
N ILE A 24 1.02 -7.06 -14.68
CA ILE A 24 0.81 -7.23 -16.13
C ILE A 24 -0.60 -7.74 -16.49
N SER A 25 -1.44 -8.13 -15.52
CA SER A 25 -2.82 -8.56 -15.83
C SER A 25 -3.87 -8.51 -14.71
N GLN A 26 -3.55 -8.24 -13.43
CA GLN A 26 -4.54 -8.05 -12.33
C GLN A 26 -3.88 -7.66 -10.99
N ARG A 27 -4.65 -7.01 -10.09
CA ARG A 27 -4.27 -6.74 -8.67
C ARG A 27 -3.98 -8.07 -7.96
N ALA A 28 -2.82 -8.22 -7.31
CA ALA A 28 -2.46 -9.46 -6.60
C ALA A 28 -3.20 -9.54 -5.26
N VAL A 29 -3.69 -10.72 -4.87
CA VAL A 29 -4.41 -10.99 -3.60
C VAL A 29 -3.63 -10.53 -2.35
N CYS A 30 -2.29 -10.47 -2.45
CA CYS A 30 -1.42 -9.94 -1.39
C CYS A 30 -1.61 -8.43 -1.12
N GLN A 31 -2.25 -7.69 -2.04
CA GLN A 31 -2.60 -6.26 -1.92
C GLN A 31 -3.89 -6.02 -1.12
N ASP A 32 -4.52 -7.09 -0.62
CA ASP A 32 -5.72 -7.05 0.22
C ASP A 32 -5.38 -7.42 1.69
N GLN A 33 -4.12 -7.71 2.00
CA GLN A 33 -3.65 -8.08 3.34
C GLN A 33 -2.69 -7.04 3.94
N LYS A 34 -3.16 -5.79 4.09
CA LYS A 34 -2.37 -4.66 4.64
C LYS A 34 -1.71 -5.02 5.97
N GLY A 35 -2.40 -5.71 6.87
CA GLY A 35 -1.86 -6.13 8.16
C GLY A 35 -0.63 -7.04 8.04
N ASN A 36 -0.71 -8.06 7.19
CA ASN A 36 0.40 -9.00 6.95
C ASN A 36 1.59 -8.31 6.29
N PHE A 37 1.33 -7.40 5.34
CA PHE A 37 2.37 -6.59 4.73
C PHE A 37 3.08 -5.72 5.77
N ILE A 38 2.33 -4.95 6.55
CA ILE A 38 2.88 -4.04 7.57
C ILE A 38 3.70 -4.84 8.59
N ALA A 39 3.18 -5.96 9.08
CA ALA A 39 3.88 -6.78 10.06
C ALA A 39 5.18 -7.36 9.51
N SER A 40 5.14 -7.96 8.30
CA SER A 40 6.31 -8.52 7.64
C SER A 40 7.38 -7.47 7.37
N ARG A 41 6.99 -6.30 6.85
CA ARG A 41 7.93 -5.20 6.56
C ARG A 41 8.46 -4.55 7.82
N THR A 42 7.63 -4.39 8.85
CA THR A 42 8.07 -3.87 10.16
C THR A 42 9.09 -4.81 10.80
N ALA A 43 8.87 -6.12 10.76
CA ALA A 43 9.83 -7.11 11.25
C ALA A 43 11.13 -7.06 10.44
N TYR A 44 11.03 -6.98 9.11
CA TYR A 44 12.18 -6.88 8.20
C TYR A 44 13.03 -5.63 8.50
N TRP A 45 12.40 -4.46 8.62
CA TRP A 45 13.12 -3.21 8.90
C TRP A 45 13.66 -3.11 10.33
N ASN A 46 13.06 -3.81 11.28
CA ASN A 46 13.61 -3.89 12.63
C ASN A 46 14.96 -4.61 12.70
N MET A 47 15.26 -5.46 11.73
CA MET A 47 16.56 -6.14 11.59
C MET A 47 17.73 -5.16 11.42
N TYR A 48 17.48 -3.95 10.90
CA TYR A 48 18.52 -2.98 10.56
C TYR A 48 18.66 -1.87 11.62
N ASP A 49 19.83 -1.22 11.67
CA ASP A 49 20.09 -0.07 12.53
C ASP A 49 19.52 1.24 11.97
N ILE A 50 19.59 2.31 12.77
CA ILE A 50 19.02 3.62 12.43
C ILE A 50 19.70 4.25 11.20
N ASP A 51 20.99 4.01 10.99
CA ASP A 51 21.74 4.62 9.89
C ASP A 51 21.33 4.01 8.55
N ILE A 52 21.16 2.69 8.50
CA ILE A 52 20.62 1.98 7.34
C ILE A 52 19.19 2.45 7.06
N LEU A 53 18.34 2.54 8.09
CA LEU A 53 16.96 2.97 7.93
C LEU A 53 16.86 4.40 7.38
N ASN A 54 17.67 5.33 7.88
CA ASN A 54 17.71 6.69 7.34
C ASN A 54 18.22 6.71 5.89
N SER A 55 19.25 5.91 5.58
CA SER A 55 19.75 5.83 4.21
C SER A 55 18.69 5.28 3.26
N TYR A 56 17.96 4.23 3.63
CA TYR A 56 16.91 3.69 2.78
C TYR A 56 15.71 4.63 2.65
N LEU A 57 15.36 5.36 3.71
CA LEU A 57 14.34 6.41 3.61
C LEU A 57 14.77 7.51 2.62
N SER A 58 16.06 7.83 2.53
CA SER A 58 16.60 8.72 1.50
C SER A 58 16.44 8.13 0.10
N ASP A 59 16.67 6.83 -0.07
CA ASP A 59 16.45 6.13 -1.35
C ASP A 59 14.98 6.23 -1.79
N ILE A 60 14.03 5.98 -0.88
CA ILE A 60 12.60 6.14 -1.13
C ILE A 60 12.29 7.58 -1.56
N ASN A 61 12.75 8.58 -0.82
CA ASN A 61 12.49 9.98 -1.14
C ASN A 61 13.09 10.38 -2.50
N SER A 62 14.29 9.88 -2.82
CA SER A 62 14.92 10.11 -4.13
C SER A 62 14.11 9.47 -5.26
N ALA A 63 13.61 8.24 -5.06
CA ALA A 63 12.76 7.57 -6.03
C ALA A 63 11.43 8.32 -6.25
N ILE A 64 10.77 8.74 -5.17
CA ILE A 64 9.53 9.55 -5.22
C ILE A 64 9.78 10.85 -5.99
N SER A 65 10.88 11.55 -5.72
CA SER A 65 11.23 12.80 -6.43
C SER A 65 11.41 12.64 -7.95
N LYS A 66 11.71 11.41 -8.39
CA LYS A 66 11.88 11.02 -9.80
C LYS A 66 10.65 10.33 -10.37
N ASN A 67 9.54 10.28 -9.62
CA ASN A 67 8.32 9.54 -9.94
C ASN A 67 8.58 8.04 -10.21
N GLN A 68 9.46 7.43 -9.41
CA GLN A 68 9.86 6.03 -9.51
C GLN A 68 9.27 5.21 -8.37
N ASN A 69 8.90 3.97 -8.67
CA ASN A 69 8.35 3.01 -7.71
C ASN A 69 9.37 1.88 -7.49
N LEU A 70 10.04 1.89 -6.34
CA LEU A 70 11.07 0.92 -5.97
C LEU A 70 10.50 -0.49 -5.87
N ILE A 71 9.27 -0.66 -5.40
CA ILE A 71 8.64 -1.99 -5.32
C ILE A 71 8.35 -2.57 -6.70
N THR A 72 7.97 -1.72 -7.67
CA THR A 72 7.86 -2.14 -9.08
C THR A 72 9.22 -2.60 -9.62
N TYR A 73 10.29 -1.84 -9.34
CA TYR A 73 11.63 -2.24 -9.74
C TYR A 73 12.09 -3.53 -9.09
N LYS A 74 11.80 -3.74 -7.81
CA LYS A 74 12.09 -5.01 -7.12
C LYS A 74 11.49 -6.19 -7.88
N TYR A 75 10.20 -6.15 -8.20
CA TYR A 75 9.55 -7.23 -8.93
C TYR A 75 10.14 -7.39 -10.34
N ALA A 76 10.47 -6.29 -11.02
CA ALA A 76 11.14 -6.34 -12.30
C ALA A 76 12.52 -7.01 -12.21
N TYR A 77 13.34 -6.72 -11.19
CA TYR A 77 14.63 -7.40 -11.00
C TYR A 77 14.48 -8.88 -10.67
N MET A 78 13.45 -9.27 -9.91
CA MET A 78 13.14 -10.68 -9.64
C MET A 78 12.84 -11.46 -10.93
N MET A 79 12.19 -10.82 -11.90
CA MET A 79 11.88 -11.44 -13.21
C MET A 79 13.12 -11.93 -13.96
N LYS A 80 14.32 -11.39 -13.68
CA LYS A 80 15.57 -11.91 -14.27
C LYS A 80 15.73 -13.42 -14.04
N TYR A 81 15.23 -13.94 -12.91
CA TYR A 81 15.35 -15.34 -12.51
C TYR A 81 14.02 -16.12 -12.63
N THR A 82 12.87 -15.45 -12.49
CA THR A 82 11.56 -16.12 -12.54
C THR A 82 10.88 -16.06 -13.92
N ASP A 83 11.16 -15.04 -14.73
CA ASP A 83 10.54 -14.79 -16.03
C ASP A 83 11.45 -13.96 -16.94
N LYS A 84 12.48 -14.63 -17.47
CA LYS A 84 13.54 -13.99 -18.25
C LYS A 84 13.02 -13.26 -19.49
N ALA A 85 11.97 -13.79 -20.13
CA ALA A 85 11.39 -13.20 -21.34
C ALA A 85 10.78 -11.82 -21.05
N ASN A 86 9.98 -11.71 -19.98
CA ASN A 86 9.42 -10.43 -19.57
C ASN A 86 10.51 -9.48 -19.06
N TYR A 87 11.49 -9.98 -18.30
CA TYR A 87 12.64 -9.17 -17.87
C TYR A 87 13.40 -8.55 -19.05
N ASP A 88 13.71 -9.36 -20.07
CA ASP A 88 14.43 -8.90 -21.25
C ASP A 88 13.69 -7.79 -22.01
N SER A 89 12.35 -7.75 -21.92
CA SER A 89 11.52 -6.70 -22.54
C SER A 89 11.52 -5.36 -21.78
N ILE A 90 11.81 -5.37 -20.47
CA ILE A 90 11.75 -4.17 -19.61
C ILE A 90 13.12 -3.73 -19.06
N LYS A 91 14.17 -4.55 -19.19
CA LYS A 91 15.48 -4.33 -18.55
C LYS A 91 16.12 -2.97 -18.89
N ASP A 92 15.88 -2.45 -20.08
CA ASP A 92 16.45 -1.17 -20.53
C ASP A 92 15.76 0.04 -19.87
N MET A 93 14.58 -0.16 -19.28
CA MET A 93 13.85 0.85 -18.50
C MET A 93 14.24 0.85 -17.02
N LEU A 94 14.95 -0.19 -16.56
CA LEU A 94 15.35 -0.32 -15.16
C LEU A 94 16.64 0.46 -14.88
N PRO A 95 16.81 1.01 -13.66
CA PRO A 95 18.08 1.55 -13.23
C PRO A 95 19.23 0.55 -13.43
N LYS A 96 20.31 0.95 -14.09
CA LYS A 96 21.45 0.06 -14.31
C LYS A 96 22.15 -0.25 -12.98
N ILE A 97 22.46 -1.53 -12.78
CA ILE A 97 23.29 -2.02 -11.67
C ILE A 97 24.70 -2.15 -12.22
N ASP A 98 25.63 -1.32 -11.74
CA ASP A 98 27.03 -1.43 -12.11
C ASP A 98 27.74 -2.56 -11.35
N GLU A 99 28.94 -2.93 -11.81
CA GLU A 99 29.72 -4.04 -11.26
C GLU A 99 30.05 -3.86 -9.77
N LYS A 100 30.26 -2.61 -9.30
CA LYS A 100 30.57 -2.36 -7.88
C LYS A 100 29.33 -2.61 -7.02
N LYS A 101 28.18 -2.13 -7.48
CA LYS A 101 26.88 -2.36 -6.82
C LYS A 101 26.53 -3.85 -6.82
N GLU A 102 26.75 -4.56 -7.93
CA GLU A 102 26.49 -6.00 -8.04
C GLU A 102 27.33 -6.80 -7.03
N LYS A 103 28.63 -6.50 -6.90
CA LYS A 103 29.50 -7.13 -5.89
C LYS A 103 29.02 -6.90 -4.45
N LEU A 104 28.51 -5.71 -4.14
CA LEU A 104 27.93 -5.44 -2.82
C LEU A 104 26.67 -6.27 -2.57
N ILE A 105 25.77 -6.35 -3.56
CA ILE A 105 24.56 -7.17 -3.47
C ILE A 105 24.94 -8.64 -3.22
N ASP A 106 25.88 -9.18 -3.99
CA ASP A 106 26.35 -10.58 -3.82
C ASP A 106 26.96 -10.82 -2.45
N THR A 107 27.74 -9.86 -1.93
CA THR A 107 28.36 -9.95 -0.60
C THR A 107 27.31 -9.99 0.51
N ILE A 108 26.31 -9.11 0.44
CA ILE A 108 25.21 -9.06 1.41
C ILE A 108 24.39 -10.35 1.32
N LEU A 109 24.07 -10.80 0.11
CA LEU A 109 23.28 -11.99 -0.14
C LEU A 109 23.98 -13.25 0.37
N LEU A 110 25.30 -13.35 0.21
CA LEU A 110 26.08 -14.47 0.75
C LEU A 110 25.93 -14.58 2.28
N MET A 111 26.06 -13.47 2.99
CA MET A 111 25.88 -13.45 4.46
C MET A 111 24.42 -13.78 4.83
N TYR A 112 23.45 -13.16 4.16
CA TYR A 112 22.03 -13.40 4.41
C TYR A 112 21.63 -14.87 4.19
N MET A 113 22.07 -15.45 3.08
CA MET A 113 21.76 -16.85 2.75
C MET A 113 22.45 -17.83 3.70
N SER A 114 23.63 -17.49 4.24
CA SER A 114 24.26 -18.31 5.28
C SER A 114 23.43 -18.39 6.56
N TRP A 115 22.78 -17.27 6.93
CA TRP A 115 21.86 -17.22 8.07
C TRP A 115 20.56 -17.98 7.83
N GLU A 116 19.98 -17.88 6.64
CA GLU A 116 18.81 -18.67 6.24
C GLU A 116 19.10 -20.18 6.24
N ALA A 117 20.27 -20.59 5.73
CA ALA A 117 20.69 -21.99 5.75
C ALA A 117 20.85 -22.52 7.18
N GLU A 118 21.46 -21.73 8.07
CA GLU A 118 21.56 -22.07 9.50
C GLU A 118 20.18 -22.24 10.15
N ILE A 119 19.20 -21.40 9.79
CA ILE A 119 17.85 -21.48 10.33
C ILE A 119 17.14 -22.76 9.88
N VAL A 120 17.24 -23.10 8.60
CA VAL A 120 16.65 -24.35 8.06
C VAL A 120 17.25 -25.58 8.74
N GLU A 121 18.55 -25.56 9.06
CA GLU A 121 19.23 -26.66 9.75
C GLU A 121 18.85 -26.76 11.23
N LYS A 122 18.91 -25.64 11.97
CA LYS A 122 18.82 -25.63 13.44
C LYS A 122 17.42 -25.40 13.98
N TYR A 123 16.56 -24.72 13.23
CA TYR A 123 15.24 -24.27 13.66
C TYR A 123 14.16 -24.66 12.62
N PRO A 124 13.93 -25.96 12.35
CA PRO A 124 12.99 -26.41 11.31
C PRO A 124 11.53 -25.98 11.55
N ASN A 125 11.17 -25.57 12.78
CA ASN A 125 9.85 -25.04 13.11
C ASN A 125 9.72 -23.52 12.84
N LEU A 126 10.82 -22.83 12.53
CA LEU A 126 10.85 -21.43 12.15
C LEU A 126 10.60 -21.36 10.62
N ASP A 127 9.38 -21.66 10.21
CA ASP A 127 9.03 -21.86 8.80
C ASP A 127 9.00 -20.53 8.03
N ASN A 128 9.74 -20.43 6.92
CA ASN A 128 9.64 -19.36 5.93
C ASN A 128 8.49 -19.63 4.93
N LYS A 129 7.34 -20.12 5.42
CA LYS A 129 6.17 -20.51 4.62
C LYS A 129 6.50 -21.47 3.46
N ASN A 130 7.40 -22.43 3.70
CA ASN A 130 7.91 -23.38 2.71
C ASN A 130 8.60 -22.75 1.48
N ARG A 131 9.08 -21.50 1.58
CA ARG A 131 9.84 -20.88 0.49
C ARG A 131 11.17 -21.58 0.29
N LYS A 132 11.50 -21.93 -0.95
CA LYS A 132 12.80 -22.52 -1.31
C LYS A 132 13.91 -21.49 -1.12
N LEU A 133 15.09 -21.93 -0.67
CA LEU A 133 16.20 -21.02 -0.41
C LEU A 133 16.83 -20.45 -1.69
N TYR A 134 17.18 -21.32 -2.64
CA TYR A 134 18.04 -20.97 -3.77
C TYR A 134 17.28 -20.76 -5.08
N SER A 135 17.81 -19.85 -5.89
CA SER A 135 17.28 -19.45 -7.21
C SER A 135 17.23 -20.59 -8.23
N SER A 136 18.06 -21.63 -8.07
CA SER A 136 18.03 -22.84 -8.90
C SER A 136 16.68 -23.57 -8.88
N SER A 137 15.82 -23.24 -7.91
CA SER A 137 14.49 -23.84 -7.76
C SER A 137 13.34 -22.90 -8.12
N ASP A 138 13.64 -21.73 -8.69
CA ASP A 138 12.66 -20.72 -9.09
C ASP A 138 11.79 -21.18 -10.26
N THR A 139 10.55 -20.71 -10.24
CA THR A 139 9.60 -20.84 -11.34
C THR A 139 8.79 -19.55 -11.44
N ILE A 140 7.99 -19.42 -12.50
CA ILE A 140 7.10 -18.27 -12.68
C ILE A 140 6.10 -18.08 -11.51
N ASN A 141 5.74 -19.19 -10.83
CA ASN A 141 4.74 -19.22 -9.75
C ASN A 141 5.36 -19.36 -8.35
N SER A 142 6.68 -19.50 -8.24
CA SER A 142 7.35 -19.74 -6.96
C SER A 142 8.73 -19.11 -6.99
N THR A 143 8.92 -18.11 -6.13
CA THR A 143 10.19 -17.38 -6.00
C THR A 143 10.91 -17.76 -4.72
N SER A 144 12.20 -18.04 -4.83
CA SER A 144 13.11 -18.35 -3.74
C SER A 144 13.39 -17.16 -2.83
N VAL A 145 13.99 -17.44 -1.67
CA VAL A 145 14.53 -16.41 -0.76
C VAL A 145 15.62 -15.61 -1.45
N GLU A 146 16.56 -16.31 -2.10
CA GLU A 146 17.68 -15.70 -2.83
C GLU A 146 17.21 -14.67 -3.85
N THR A 147 16.26 -15.05 -4.71
CA THR A 147 15.75 -14.15 -5.77
C THR A 147 14.94 -12.99 -5.22
N TYR A 148 14.13 -13.23 -4.18
CA TYR A 148 13.37 -12.16 -3.53
C TYR A 148 14.31 -11.12 -2.89
N MET A 149 15.30 -11.57 -2.13
CA MET A 149 16.28 -10.69 -1.48
C MET A 149 17.18 -9.99 -2.48
N ARG A 150 17.59 -10.67 -3.55
CA ARG A 150 18.36 -10.05 -4.63
C ARG A 150 17.56 -8.94 -5.32
N GLY A 151 16.28 -9.17 -5.59
CA GLY A 151 15.39 -8.16 -6.16
C GLY A 151 15.23 -6.95 -5.25
N GLU A 152 15.09 -7.18 -3.95
CA GLU A 152 15.04 -6.13 -2.91
C GLU A 152 16.34 -5.31 -2.88
N LEU A 153 17.50 -5.95 -2.71
CA LEU A 153 18.80 -5.26 -2.64
C LEU A 153 19.14 -4.50 -3.94
N SER A 154 18.62 -4.95 -5.07
CA SER A 154 18.83 -4.30 -6.37
C SER A 154 18.23 -2.89 -6.44
N THR A 155 17.21 -2.58 -5.64
CA THR A 155 16.56 -1.26 -5.63
C THR A 155 17.25 -0.24 -4.73
N TYR A 156 18.11 -0.69 -3.82
CA TYR A 156 18.77 0.18 -2.84
C TYR A 156 19.90 0.98 -3.49
N SER A 157 20.24 2.14 -2.95
CA SER A 157 21.41 2.90 -3.38
C SER A 157 22.71 2.20 -2.98
N TYR A 158 23.81 2.57 -3.63
CA TYR A 158 25.14 2.10 -3.26
C TYR A 158 25.45 2.39 -1.78
N ASN A 159 25.07 3.58 -1.28
CA ASN A 159 25.30 3.98 0.10
C ASN A 159 24.55 3.07 1.09
N THR A 160 23.28 2.78 0.83
CA THR A 160 22.49 1.86 1.67
C THR A 160 23.08 0.45 1.66
N LEU A 161 23.48 -0.05 0.49
CA LEU A 161 24.13 -1.37 0.38
C LEU A 161 25.46 -1.42 1.14
N GLU A 162 26.28 -0.36 1.07
CA GLU A 162 27.54 -0.31 1.80
C GLU A 162 27.33 -0.34 3.32
N LEU A 163 26.34 0.40 3.83
CA LEU A 163 25.96 0.37 5.25
C LEU A 163 25.47 -1.02 5.67
N ILE A 164 24.60 -1.64 4.88
CA ILE A 164 24.11 -3.01 5.13
C ILE A 164 25.27 -4.01 5.14
N ALA A 165 26.18 -3.95 4.16
CA ALA A 165 27.31 -4.86 4.09
C ALA A 165 28.22 -4.74 5.33
N LYS A 166 28.52 -3.52 5.78
CA LYS A 166 29.28 -3.26 7.01
C LYS A 166 28.56 -3.80 8.24
N TYR A 167 27.27 -3.54 8.36
CA TYR A 167 26.44 -3.98 9.48
C TYR A 167 26.34 -5.51 9.55
N PHE A 168 26.13 -6.18 8.41
CA PHE A 168 26.06 -7.63 8.34
C PHE A 168 27.41 -8.26 8.70
N LEU A 169 28.52 -7.71 8.20
CA LEU A 169 29.86 -8.20 8.50
C LEU A 169 30.18 -8.17 10.01
N VAL A 170 29.77 -7.10 10.71
CA VAL A 170 29.90 -7.00 12.17
C VAL A 170 29.08 -8.09 12.86
N ASN A 171 27.84 -8.32 12.44
CA ASN A 171 26.98 -9.35 13.05
C ASN A 171 27.47 -10.77 12.77
N VAL A 172 27.97 -11.05 11.57
CA VAL A 172 28.65 -12.32 11.24
C VAL A 172 29.85 -12.53 12.16
N SER A 173 30.68 -11.51 12.36
CA SER A 173 31.86 -11.57 13.24
C SER A 173 31.47 -11.83 14.70
N ASN A 174 30.34 -11.26 15.13
CA ASN A 174 29.78 -11.46 16.47
C ASN A 174 28.94 -12.75 16.60
N LYS A 175 28.83 -13.57 15.54
CA LYS A 175 27.99 -14.78 15.49
C LYS A 175 26.51 -14.52 15.80
N VAL A 176 26.02 -13.34 15.40
CA VAL A 176 24.61 -12.94 15.51
C VAL A 176 23.93 -13.23 14.18
N ASN A 177 22.85 -14.02 14.22
CA ASN A 177 22.01 -14.32 13.08
C ASN A 177 20.81 -13.35 13.07
N LEU A 178 20.90 -12.29 12.28
CA LEU A 178 19.88 -11.25 12.21
C LEU A 178 18.56 -11.77 11.62
N VAL A 179 18.62 -12.73 10.69
CA VAL A 179 17.45 -13.33 10.06
C VAL A 179 16.65 -14.13 11.08
N TYR A 180 17.31 -14.80 12.01
CA TYR A 180 16.66 -15.54 13.09
C TYR A 180 15.83 -14.62 13.98
N GLU A 181 16.36 -13.45 14.35
CA GLU A 181 15.60 -12.46 15.12
C GLU A 181 14.40 -11.93 14.34
N TYR A 182 14.60 -11.60 13.06
CA TYR A 182 13.54 -11.19 12.14
C TYR A 182 12.41 -12.23 12.08
N MET A 183 12.73 -13.48 11.77
CA MET A 183 11.76 -14.56 11.63
C MET A 183 11.09 -14.91 12.96
N THR A 184 11.82 -14.88 14.07
CA THR A 184 11.24 -15.08 15.41
C THR A 184 10.22 -14.01 15.74
N ASN A 185 10.51 -12.74 15.43
CA ASN A 185 9.58 -11.63 15.67
C ASN A 185 8.36 -11.73 14.76
N LEU A 186 8.54 -12.14 13.50
CA LEU A 186 7.44 -12.38 12.58
C LEU A 186 6.54 -13.53 13.05
N ASN A 187 7.12 -14.67 13.45
CA ASN A 187 6.35 -15.81 13.95
C ASN A 187 5.64 -15.49 15.26
N LYS A 188 6.21 -14.64 16.13
CA LYS A 188 5.50 -14.14 17.32
C LYS A 188 4.28 -13.30 16.94
N TYR A 189 4.39 -12.47 15.91
CA TYR A 189 3.25 -11.72 15.39
C TYR A 189 2.18 -12.68 14.83
N GLU A 190 2.57 -13.64 14.00
CA GLU A 190 1.64 -14.59 13.36
C GLU A 190 1.00 -15.54 14.39
N SER A 191 1.75 -16.08 15.35
CA SER A 191 1.22 -16.97 16.40
C SER A 191 0.35 -16.27 17.43
N THR A 192 0.52 -14.96 17.65
CA THR A 192 -0.40 -14.16 18.45
C THR A 192 -1.63 -13.71 17.66
N SER A 193 -1.59 -13.83 16.33
CA SER A 193 -2.69 -13.42 15.44
C SER A 193 -3.75 -14.49 15.18
N ASP A 194 -3.54 -15.76 15.55
CA ASP A 194 -4.55 -16.82 15.43
C ASP A 194 -5.14 -17.25 16.79
N LYS A 195 -6.46 -17.00 16.94
CA LYS A 195 -7.40 -17.31 18.07
C LYS A 195 -7.78 -16.23 19.08
N LYS A 196 -7.50 -14.94 18.85
CA LYS A 196 -8.33 -13.88 19.44
C LYS A 196 -8.55 -12.74 18.46
N THR A 197 -9.82 -12.57 18.08
CA THR A 197 -10.44 -11.25 18.09
C THR A 197 -10.00 -10.49 19.35
N SER A 198 -8.96 -9.65 19.24
CA SER A 198 -8.81 -8.32 19.87
C SER A 198 -7.35 -7.86 19.99
N SER A 199 -7.02 -6.87 19.15
CA SER A 199 -6.38 -5.57 19.43
C SER A 199 -5.06 -5.46 20.22
N CYS A 200 -4.08 -4.79 19.60
CA CYS A 200 -3.20 -3.79 20.25
C CYS A 200 -2.54 -2.94 19.13
N SER A 201 -2.71 -1.62 18.97
CA SER A 201 -3.33 -0.54 19.76
C SER A 201 -4.01 0.48 18.83
N TYR A 202 -5.30 0.77 19.06
CA TYR A 202 -6.14 1.82 18.42
C TYR A 202 -5.90 2.12 16.93
N VAL A 203 -6.09 1.12 16.06
CA VAL A 203 -6.85 1.39 14.83
C VAL A 203 -8.28 1.54 15.33
N LYS A 204 -8.87 2.75 15.31
CA LYS A 204 -10.30 2.88 15.65
C LYS A 204 -11.01 1.84 14.79
N ASN A 205 -11.65 0.84 15.39
CA ASN A 205 -12.42 -0.12 14.62
C ASN A 205 -13.73 0.60 14.26
N ILE A 206 -13.67 1.40 13.20
CA ILE A 206 -14.79 2.21 12.74
C ILE A 206 -15.63 1.29 11.90
N ASP A 207 -16.52 0.54 12.53
CA ASP A 207 -17.53 -0.28 11.84
C ASP A 207 -18.56 0.59 11.10
N ASN A 208 -18.68 1.87 11.47
CA ASN A 208 -19.51 2.85 10.78
C ASN A 208 -18.93 4.25 10.95
N LEU A 209 -18.97 5.07 9.90
CA LEU A 209 -18.59 6.49 10.03
C LEU A 209 -19.52 7.18 11.06
N ASN A 210 -18.92 8.06 11.87
CA ASN A 210 -19.64 8.97 12.74
C ASN A 210 -19.45 10.42 12.27
N LEU A 211 -20.13 11.37 12.91
CA LEU A 211 -20.07 12.79 12.54
C LEU A 211 -18.63 13.34 12.57
N ALA A 212 -17.83 13.02 13.58
CA ALA A 212 -16.45 13.51 13.70
C ALA A 212 -15.56 13.03 12.52
N ASN A 213 -15.76 11.79 12.07
CA ASN A 213 -15.08 11.29 10.88
C ASN A 213 -15.56 12.05 9.62
N ALA A 214 -16.87 12.27 9.50
CA ALA A 214 -17.46 12.98 8.37
C ALA A 214 -16.98 14.44 8.29
N GLU A 215 -16.82 15.13 9.42
CA GLU A 215 -16.24 16.48 9.51
C GLU A 215 -14.79 16.50 9.01
N LEU A 216 -13.99 15.50 9.40
CA LEU A 216 -12.60 15.39 8.99
C LEU A 216 -12.46 15.07 7.49
N ILE A 217 -13.24 14.12 6.98
CA ILE A 217 -13.30 13.81 5.53
C ILE A 217 -13.70 15.05 4.73
N THR A 218 -14.71 15.77 5.20
CA THR A 218 -15.20 16.99 4.55
C THR A 218 -14.16 18.09 4.57
N LYS A 219 -13.37 18.21 5.64
CA LYS A 219 -12.23 19.13 5.71
C LYS A 219 -11.22 18.84 4.61
N TYR A 220 -10.75 17.59 4.47
CA TYR A 220 -9.79 17.23 3.42
C TYR A 220 -10.34 17.47 2.01
N ALA A 221 -11.60 17.12 1.77
CA ALA A 221 -12.26 17.40 0.48
C ALA A 221 -12.33 18.91 0.19
N LYS A 222 -12.71 19.72 1.19
CA LYS A 222 -12.80 21.18 1.06
C LYS A 222 -11.43 21.82 0.83
N ASP A 223 -10.39 21.36 1.53
CA ASP A 223 -9.03 21.87 1.38
C ASP A 223 -8.51 21.59 -0.05
N LYS A 224 -8.74 20.37 -0.57
CA LYS A 224 -8.41 20.01 -1.95
C LYS A 224 -9.21 20.81 -2.98
N ALA A 225 -10.53 20.92 -2.80
CA ALA A 225 -11.38 21.71 -3.69
C ALA A 225 -10.98 23.19 -3.72
N THR A 226 -10.60 23.75 -2.57
CA THR A 226 -10.10 25.13 -2.45
C THR A 226 -8.77 25.30 -3.18
N SER A 227 -7.84 24.33 -3.07
CA SER A 227 -6.57 24.37 -3.80
C SER A 227 -6.73 24.32 -5.33
N MET A 228 -7.88 23.81 -5.80
CA MET A 228 -8.26 23.76 -7.22
C MET A 228 -9.14 24.96 -7.62
N GLU A 229 -9.39 25.89 -6.71
CA GLU A 229 -10.31 27.03 -6.88
C GLU A 229 -11.72 26.61 -7.33
N LEU A 230 -12.16 25.41 -6.93
CA LEU A 230 -13.38 24.79 -7.41
C LEU A 230 -14.43 24.67 -6.29
N PRO A 231 -15.52 25.45 -6.32
CA PRO A 231 -16.59 25.33 -5.33
C PRO A 231 -17.45 24.09 -5.59
N VAL A 232 -17.50 23.18 -4.61
CA VAL A 232 -18.22 21.90 -4.72
C VAL A 232 -19.25 21.68 -3.60
N VAL A 233 -20.13 20.70 -3.80
CA VAL A 233 -20.95 20.09 -2.75
C VAL A 233 -20.31 18.77 -2.34
N ILE A 234 -20.17 18.57 -1.04
CA ILE A 234 -19.57 17.40 -0.39
C ILE A 234 -20.64 16.73 0.46
N THR A 235 -20.86 15.43 0.25
CA THR A 235 -21.76 14.63 1.07
C THR A 235 -21.03 13.42 1.60
N VAL A 236 -21.10 13.16 2.90
CA VAL A 236 -20.57 11.95 3.54
C VAL A 236 -21.74 11.15 4.10
N VAL A 237 -21.76 9.85 3.79
CA VAL A 237 -22.76 8.90 4.28
C VAL A 237 -22.11 7.80 5.11
N ASP A 238 -22.88 7.25 6.02
CA ASP A 238 -22.54 6.08 6.82
C ASP A 238 -22.67 4.77 5.98
N LYS A 239 -22.30 3.61 6.54
CA LYS A 239 -22.38 2.32 5.82
C LYS A 239 -23.80 1.90 5.44
N HIS A 240 -24.81 2.52 6.03
CA HIS A 240 -26.23 2.31 5.76
C HIS A 240 -26.79 3.36 4.79
N ALA A 241 -25.92 4.16 4.15
CA ALA A 241 -26.27 5.25 3.23
C ALA A 241 -27.05 6.42 3.88
N ASN A 242 -27.02 6.55 5.20
CA ASN A 242 -27.55 7.71 5.90
C ASN A 242 -26.57 8.88 5.78
N VAL A 243 -27.08 10.07 5.47
CA VAL A 243 -26.24 11.27 5.38
C VAL A 243 -25.79 11.69 6.77
N LEU A 244 -24.47 11.67 7.00
CA LEU A 244 -23.85 12.17 8.22
C LEU A 244 -23.53 13.66 8.12
N LEU A 245 -23.09 14.10 6.94
CA LEU A 245 -22.71 15.49 6.71
C LEU A 245 -22.97 15.88 5.26
N PHE A 246 -23.59 17.05 5.07
CA PHE A 246 -23.79 17.72 3.80
C PHE A 246 -23.19 19.13 3.88
N CYS A 247 -22.24 19.43 3.00
CA CYS A 247 -21.56 20.71 2.95
C CYS A 247 -21.63 21.27 1.52
N LYS A 248 -22.23 22.44 1.37
CA LYS A 248 -22.24 23.19 0.11
C LYS A 248 -21.31 24.38 0.25
N MET A 249 -20.25 24.43 -0.54
CA MET A 249 -19.39 25.60 -0.62
C MET A 249 -20.14 26.77 -1.28
N ASP A 250 -19.78 27.99 -0.89
CA ASP A 250 -20.29 29.19 -1.56
C ASP A 250 -19.98 29.12 -3.05
N LYS A 251 -20.94 29.57 -3.88
CA LYS A 251 -20.87 29.56 -5.35
C LYS A 251 -20.87 28.17 -6.01
N ALA A 252 -21.02 27.08 -5.24
CA ALA A 252 -21.18 25.75 -5.83
C ALA A 252 -22.50 25.64 -6.62
N LEU A 253 -22.49 24.87 -7.71
CA LEU A 253 -23.63 24.68 -8.59
C LEU A 253 -24.87 24.20 -7.82
N ILE A 254 -26.05 24.74 -8.16
CA ILE A 254 -27.33 24.37 -7.51
C ILE A 254 -27.63 22.88 -7.75
N ALA A 255 -27.39 22.39 -8.96
CA ALA A 255 -27.58 20.98 -9.33
C ALA A 255 -26.73 20.01 -8.48
N SER A 256 -25.58 20.45 -7.99
CA SER A 256 -24.71 19.61 -7.15
C SER A 256 -25.35 19.23 -5.81
N SER A 257 -26.35 19.98 -5.35
CA SER A 257 -27.05 19.70 -4.08
C SER A 257 -27.86 18.40 -4.11
N SER A 258 -28.33 17.96 -5.29
CA SER A 258 -28.96 16.65 -5.44
C SER A 258 -27.98 15.57 -5.90
N LEU A 259 -26.98 15.94 -6.72
CA LEU A 259 -26.03 14.98 -7.29
C LEU A 259 -25.03 14.42 -6.29
N SER A 260 -24.44 15.26 -5.43
CA SER A 260 -23.43 14.81 -4.45
C SER A 260 -23.98 13.72 -3.49
N PRO A 261 -25.17 13.90 -2.88
CA PRO A 261 -25.79 12.83 -2.08
C PRO A 261 -26.09 11.56 -2.88
N ALA A 262 -26.61 11.70 -4.11
CA ALA A 262 -26.92 10.56 -4.96
C ALA A 262 -25.68 9.75 -5.30
N LYS A 263 -24.54 10.39 -5.61
CA LYS A 263 -23.25 9.72 -5.86
C LYS A 263 -22.76 8.94 -4.63
N ALA A 264 -22.81 9.55 -3.44
CA ALA A 264 -22.40 8.88 -2.19
C ALA A 264 -23.26 7.64 -1.89
N LYS A 265 -24.59 7.77 -1.99
CA LYS A 265 -25.53 6.66 -1.76
C LYS A 265 -25.40 5.54 -2.80
N THR A 266 -25.17 5.90 -4.06
CA THR A 266 -24.94 4.92 -5.13
C THR A 266 -23.67 4.12 -4.86
N SER A 267 -22.63 4.78 -4.36
CA SER A 267 -21.38 4.09 -4.02
C SER A 267 -21.55 3.05 -2.90
N ILE A 268 -22.38 3.33 -1.90
CA ILE A 268 -22.78 2.34 -0.87
C ILE A 268 -23.59 1.20 -1.49
N ALA A 269 -24.64 1.53 -2.24
CA ALA A 269 -25.59 0.56 -2.77
C ALA A 269 -24.93 -0.49 -3.67
N PHE A 270 -23.95 -0.08 -4.47
CA PHE A 270 -23.22 -0.95 -5.39
C PHE A 270 -21.84 -1.36 -4.89
N ARG A 271 -21.44 -0.91 -3.70
CA ARG A 271 -20.16 -1.23 -3.05
C ARG A 271 -18.93 -0.94 -3.93
N THR A 272 -19.00 0.11 -4.73
CA THR A 272 -17.96 0.49 -5.69
C THR A 272 -18.01 1.99 -5.96
N ASP A 273 -16.99 2.55 -6.61
CA ASP A 273 -17.03 3.95 -7.03
C ASP A 273 -17.96 4.15 -8.23
N THR A 274 -18.61 5.30 -8.25
CA THR A 274 -19.58 5.67 -9.30
C THR A 274 -18.98 5.79 -10.70
N HIS A 275 -17.67 6.01 -10.81
CA HIS A 275 -16.99 6.06 -12.09
C HIS A 275 -16.85 4.65 -12.69
N THR A 276 -16.49 3.65 -11.89
CA THR A 276 -16.48 2.24 -12.31
C THR A 276 -17.85 1.80 -12.82
N LEU A 277 -18.94 2.22 -12.16
CA LEU A 277 -20.31 1.95 -12.64
C LEU A 277 -20.62 2.65 -13.97
N SER A 278 -20.11 3.86 -14.17
CA SER A 278 -20.33 4.66 -15.39
C SER A 278 -19.74 4.01 -16.66
N GLN A 279 -18.72 3.16 -16.49
CA GLN A 279 -18.02 2.45 -17.56
C GLN A 279 -18.58 1.03 -17.82
N GLY A 280 -19.42 0.51 -16.94
CA GLY A 280 -19.96 -0.85 -17.02
C GLY A 280 -21.29 -1.00 -17.79
N VAL A 281 -21.79 -2.24 -17.87
CA VAL A 281 -23.06 -2.63 -18.54
C VAL A 281 -24.30 -1.97 -17.91
N LEU A 282 -24.16 -1.41 -16.71
CA LEU A 282 -25.22 -0.76 -15.93
C LEU A 282 -25.53 0.68 -16.38
N LYS A 283 -24.94 1.16 -17.49
CA LYS A 283 -25.25 2.47 -18.08
C LYS A 283 -26.73 2.65 -18.43
N SER A 284 -27.44 1.54 -18.67
CA SER A 284 -28.90 1.49 -18.88
C SER A 284 -29.72 1.70 -17.60
N LEU A 285 -29.12 1.59 -16.41
CA LEU A 285 -29.79 1.80 -15.11
C LEU A 285 -29.99 3.28 -14.75
N ASN A 286 -29.46 4.22 -15.52
CA ASN A 286 -29.79 5.65 -15.40
C ASN A 286 -31.30 5.95 -15.52
N GLN A 287 -32.09 4.99 -15.99
CA GLN A 287 -33.55 5.09 -16.14
C GLN A 287 -34.34 4.47 -14.97
N PHE A 288 -33.67 3.81 -14.02
CA PHE A 288 -34.32 3.20 -12.87
C PHE A 288 -34.33 4.18 -11.69
N GLU A 289 -35.42 4.95 -11.59
CA GLU A 289 -35.79 5.62 -10.34
C GLU A 289 -36.55 4.61 -9.48
N ALA A 290 -35.95 4.17 -8.37
CA ALA A 290 -36.70 3.48 -7.33
C ALA A 290 -37.43 4.53 -6.49
N GLU A 291 -38.65 4.24 -6.03
CA GLU A 291 -39.39 5.14 -5.13
C GLU A 291 -38.49 5.56 -3.96
N ASN A 292 -38.23 6.87 -3.85
CA ASN A 292 -37.38 7.52 -2.84
C ASN A 292 -35.84 7.32 -2.91
N THR A 293 -35.29 6.77 -4.00
CA THR A 293 -33.82 6.69 -4.17
C THR A 293 -33.40 6.98 -5.61
N SER A 294 -32.79 8.15 -5.86
CA SER A 294 -32.14 8.45 -7.14
C SER A 294 -30.68 7.98 -7.11
N TYR A 295 -30.35 7.01 -7.97
CA TYR A 295 -28.96 6.59 -8.18
C TYR A 295 -28.28 7.54 -9.18
N CYS A 296 -26.99 7.82 -8.96
CA CYS A 296 -26.19 8.66 -9.81
C CYS A 296 -24.92 7.91 -10.23
N PHE A 297 -24.86 7.58 -11.52
CA PHE A 297 -23.76 6.85 -12.13
C PHE A 297 -22.75 7.80 -12.81
N LEU A 298 -22.65 9.03 -12.31
CA LEU A 298 -21.60 9.98 -12.68
C LEU A 298 -20.48 9.91 -11.63
N GLY A 299 -19.23 9.86 -12.09
CA GLY A 299 -18.07 9.78 -11.20
C GLY A 299 -18.00 10.91 -10.17
N GLY A 300 -17.45 10.60 -8.99
CA GLY A 300 -17.34 11.51 -7.85
C GLY A 300 -17.91 10.95 -6.54
N GLY A 301 -18.59 9.81 -6.58
CA GLY A 301 -18.93 8.98 -5.42
C GLY A 301 -17.91 7.87 -5.22
N VAL A 302 -17.30 7.80 -4.02
CA VAL A 302 -16.22 6.87 -3.66
C VAL A 302 -16.54 6.21 -2.31
N PRO A 303 -16.46 4.87 -2.21
CA PRO A 303 -16.69 4.17 -0.96
C PRO A 303 -15.45 4.30 -0.06
N ILE A 304 -15.67 4.32 1.25
CA ILE A 304 -14.61 4.38 2.25
C ILE A 304 -14.52 3.00 2.89
N LEU A 305 -13.38 2.34 2.67
CA LEU A 305 -13.13 0.99 3.13
C LEU A 305 -12.07 0.98 4.23
N VAL A 306 -12.35 0.24 5.30
CA VAL A 306 -11.38 -0.11 6.35
C VAL A 306 -11.47 -1.62 6.53
N ASN A 307 -10.35 -2.32 6.36
CA ASN A 307 -10.30 -3.79 6.43
C ASN A 307 -11.33 -4.48 5.49
N ASP A 308 -11.47 -3.98 4.26
CA ASP A 308 -12.42 -4.46 3.23
C ASP A 308 -13.92 -4.33 3.58
N GLU A 309 -14.24 -3.76 4.73
CA GLU A 309 -15.59 -3.37 5.08
C GLU A 309 -15.85 -1.93 4.67
N ILE A 310 -16.99 -1.71 4.02
CA ILE A 310 -17.46 -0.36 3.70
C ILE A 310 -18.01 0.23 4.99
N ILE A 311 -17.37 1.29 5.46
CA ILE A 311 -17.73 1.99 6.69
C ILE A 311 -18.54 3.26 6.39
N GLY A 312 -18.58 3.66 5.11
CA GLY A 312 -19.32 4.81 4.60
C GLY A 312 -18.87 5.17 3.18
N ALA A 313 -19.29 6.33 2.68
CA ALA A 313 -18.88 6.83 1.36
C ALA A 313 -18.89 8.36 1.33
N ILE A 314 -18.15 8.92 0.38
CA ILE A 314 -18.16 10.34 0.04
C ILE A 314 -18.73 10.54 -1.36
N GLY A 315 -19.45 11.64 -1.58
CA GLY A 315 -19.89 12.12 -2.88
C GLY A 315 -19.49 13.57 -3.10
N ILE A 316 -18.82 13.86 -4.21
CA ILE A 316 -18.42 15.20 -4.63
C ILE A 316 -19.18 15.59 -5.91
N SER A 317 -19.64 16.84 -5.96
CA SER A 317 -20.22 17.41 -7.18
C SER A 317 -19.96 18.90 -7.27
N GLY A 318 -19.36 19.35 -8.37
CA GLY A 318 -19.26 20.78 -8.68
C GLY A 318 -18.36 21.13 -9.86
N GLY A 319 -17.41 20.25 -10.22
CA GLY A 319 -16.57 20.42 -11.39
C GLY A 319 -16.86 19.42 -12.51
N THR A 320 -15.84 19.12 -13.29
CA THR A 320 -15.82 17.97 -14.21
C THR A 320 -15.83 16.66 -13.43
N VAL A 321 -16.16 15.56 -14.12
CA VAL A 321 -16.19 14.22 -13.50
C VAL A 321 -14.82 13.85 -12.94
N GLU A 322 -13.75 14.18 -13.66
CA GLU A 322 -12.37 13.92 -13.29
C GLU A 322 -11.97 14.69 -12.02
N GLN A 323 -12.37 15.97 -11.93
CA GLN A 323 -12.13 16.80 -10.75
C GLN A 323 -12.90 16.31 -9.52
N ASP A 324 -14.16 15.93 -9.69
CA ASP A 324 -14.97 15.38 -8.60
C ASP A 324 -14.35 14.06 -8.06
N ILE A 325 -13.85 13.19 -8.96
CA ILE A 325 -13.14 11.95 -8.61
C ILE A 325 -11.83 12.25 -7.86
N GLU A 326 -11.04 13.21 -8.36
CA GLU A 326 -9.77 13.60 -7.75
C GLU A 326 -9.97 14.10 -6.31
N ILE A 327 -10.93 15.00 -6.09
CA ILE A 327 -11.26 15.53 -4.76
C ILE A 327 -11.72 14.41 -3.83
N ALA A 328 -12.61 13.52 -4.31
CA ALA A 328 -13.12 12.42 -3.52
C ALA A 328 -12.00 11.46 -3.09
N ASN A 329 -11.14 11.04 -4.03
CA ASN A 329 -10.06 10.10 -3.75
C ASN A 329 -8.99 10.69 -2.83
N GLU A 330 -8.61 11.95 -3.01
CA GLU A 330 -7.65 12.62 -2.12
C GLU A 330 -8.19 12.72 -0.70
N ALA A 331 -9.48 13.08 -0.54
CA ALA A 331 -10.12 13.19 0.76
C ALA A 331 -10.19 11.85 1.50
N VAL A 332 -10.57 10.77 0.79
CA VAL A 332 -10.57 9.41 1.35
C VAL A 332 -9.16 8.97 1.70
N THR A 333 -8.18 9.22 0.82
CA THR A 333 -6.78 8.85 1.05
C THR A 333 -6.21 9.57 2.28
N ALA A 334 -6.41 10.88 2.39
CA ALA A 334 -5.98 11.67 3.54
C ALA A 334 -6.67 11.21 4.84
N PHE A 335 -7.98 10.97 4.80
CA PHE A 335 -8.72 10.45 5.94
C PHE A 335 -8.16 9.10 6.41
N LEU A 336 -7.94 8.15 5.48
CA LEU A 336 -7.39 6.84 5.79
C LEU A 336 -5.93 6.88 6.25
N LYS A 337 -5.14 7.86 5.79
CA LYS A 337 -3.72 8.05 6.16
C LYS A 337 -3.53 8.65 7.56
N PHE A 338 -4.44 9.51 8.00
CA PHE A 338 -4.29 10.29 9.24
C PHE A 338 -5.23 9.85 10.37
N SER A 339 -6.18 8.95 10.10
CA SER A 339 -7.15 8.45 11.09
C SER A 339 -6.92 6.99 11.49
N PHE A 340 -6.07 6.27 10.75
CA PHE A 340 -5.69 4.87 10.92
C PHE A 340 -4.22 4.70 10.51
#